data_AF-A0A2N4XBX0-F1
#
_entry.id   AF-A0A2N4XBX0-F1
#
_cell.length_a   1.000
_cell.length_b   1.000
_cell.length_c   1.000
_cell.angle_alpha   90.00
_cell.angle_beta   90.00
_cell.angle_gamma   90.00
#
_symmetry.space_group_name_H-M   'P 1'
#
loop_
_entity.id
_entity.type
_entity.pdbx_description
1 polymer ?
#
loop_
_entity_poly.entity_id
_entity_poly.type
_entity_poly.pdbx_seq_one_letter_code
_entity_poly.pdbx_strand_id
1 'polypeptide(L)'
;MEVLSFFSKDKEFVHKLDNFLLSYPSLELDSEFSDTKYFLNIKTKRNEIYFHFLFNNVGHEFVRDYTEEEQKYIKGFFDNEKFYFFDIQFRNEKFIQQLLQDFKGYLNRYNGYQENSVLINHPHKGIMLL
;
A
#
# COMPACT_ATOMS: atom_id res chain seq x y z
N MET A 1 -3.53 -13.12 -7.83
CA MET A 1 -2.90 -11.82 -7.53
C MET A 1 -2.74 -11.78 -6.04
N GLU A 2 -1.64 -11.20 -5.61
CA GLU A 2 -1.30 -11.13 -4.20
C GLU A 2 -1.64 -9.73 -3.69
N VAL A 3 -1.96 -9.63 -2.40
CA VAL A 3 -2.37 -8.36 -1.77
C VAL A 3 -1.25 -7.90 -0.86
N LEU A 4 -0.81 -6.66 -1.05
CA LEU A 4 0.06 -5.95 -0.14
C LEU A 4 -0.73 -4.81 0.49
N SER A 5 -0.84 -4.84 1.81
CA SER A 5 -1.54 -3.82 2.58
C SER A 5 -0.56 -2.86 3.22
N PHE A 6 -0.90 -1.58 3.26
CA PHE A 6 -0.13 -0.53 3.92
C PHE A 6 -0.91 0.04 5.09
N PHE A 7 -0.22 0.41 6.17
CA PHE A 7 -0.81 1.04 7.33
C PHE A 7 -0.02 2.29 7.71
N SER A 8 -0.73 3.38 7.98
CA SER A 8 -0.10 4.63 8.41
C SER A 8 -1.04 5.48 9.28
N LYS A 9 -0.47 6.28 10.19
CA LYS A 9 -1.20 7.38 10.86
C LYS A 9 -1.37 8.59 9.94
N ASP A 10 -0.55 8.70 8.90
CA ASP A 10 -0.60 9.81 7.95
C ASP A 10 -1.67 9.56 6.89
N LYS A 11 -2.76 10.32 6.95
CA LYS A 11 -3.83 10.24 5.94
C LYS A 11 -3.31 10.59 4.54
N GLU A 12 -2.31 11.46 4.42
CA GLU A 12 -1.72 11.84 3.14
C GLU A 12 -0.85 10.73 2.54
N PHE A 13 -0.56 9.66 3.29
CA PHE A 13 0.23 8.54 2.80
C PHE A 13 -0.38 7.87 1.56
N VAL A 14 -1.71 7.76 1.51
CA VAL A 14 -2.43 7.23 0.36
C VAL A 14 -2.23 8.10 -0.89
N HIS A 15 -2.26 9.43 -0.73
CA HIS A 15 -2.01 10.39 -1.81
C HIS A 15 -0.56 10.36 -2.28
N LYS A 16 0.39 10.11 -1.37
CA LYS A 16 1.81 9.94 -1.73
C LYS A 16 2.00 8.70 -2.59
N LEU A 17 1.40 7.56 -2.24
CA LEU A 17 1.46 6.36 -3.08
C LEU A 17 0.77 6.57 -4.41
N ASP A 18 -0.43 7.18 -4.41
CA ASP A 18 -1.18 7.46 -5.64
C ASP A 18 -0.36 8.28 -6.65
N ASN A 19 0.19 9.42 -6.19
CA ASN A 19 1.04 10.29 -7.01
C ASN A 19 2.30 9.56 -7.50
N PHE A 20 2.87 8.69 -6.66
CA PHE A 20 4.01 7.87 -7.04
C PHE A 20 3.64 6.87 -8.14
N LEU A 21 2.55 6.12 -8.00
CA LEU A 21 2.10 5.15 -9.01
C LEU A 21 1.75 5.83 -10.34
N LEU A 22 1.10 6.99 -10.31
CA LEU A 22 0.77 7.79 -11.49
C LEU A 22 2.00 8.30 -12.24
N SER A 23 3.12 8.48 -11.55
CA SER A 23 4.38 8.94 -12.14
C SER A 23 5.42 7.84 -12.33
N TYR A 24 5.09 6.58 -11.97
CA TYR A 24 6.06 5.49 -11.98
C TYR A 24 6.35 5.03 -13.43
N PRO A 25 7.60 5.11 -13.92
CA PRO A 25 7.91 5.02 -15.35
C PRO A 25 7.54 3.71 -16.06
N SER A 26 7.24 2.64 -15.32
CA SER A 26 6.84 1.35 -15.89
C SER A 26 5.35 1.06 -15.80
N LEU A 27 4.56 1.99 -15.27
CA LEU A 27 3.12 1.89 -15.15
C LEU A 27 2.41 2.92 -16.03
N GLU A 28 1.24 2.54 -16.51
CA GLU A 28 0.30 3.39 -17.22
C GLU A 28 -1.07 3.19 -16.58
N LEU A 29 -1.76 4.28 -16.25
CA LEU A 29 -3.13 4.23 -15.76
C LEU A 29 -4.04 3.77 -16.90
N ASP A 30 -4.78 2.69 -16.67
CA ASP A 30 -5.74 2.13 -17.63
C ASP A 30 -7.16 2.58 -17.32
N SER A 31 -7.56 2.48 -16.06
CA SER A 31 -8.88 2.90 -15.60
C SER A 31 -8.89 3.31 -14.14
N GLU A 32 -9.87 4.13 -13.78
CA GLU A 32 -10.11 4.64 -12.43
C GLU A 32 -11.59 4.56 -12.11
N PHE A 33 -11.90 4.05 -10.92
CA PHE A 33 -13.22 4.03 -10.31
C PHE A 33 -13.15 4.78 -8.97
N SER A 34 -14.30 4.94 -8.30
CA SER A 34 -14.41 5.76 -7.08
C SER A 34 -13.41 5.42 -5.98
N ASP A 35 -13.02 4.15 -5.85
CA ASP A 35 -12.16 3.64 -4.77
C ASP A 35 -10.94 2.86 -5.27
N THR A 36 -10.76 2.75 -6.60
CA THR A 36 -9.82 1.80 -7.19
C THR A 36 -9.20 2.34 -8.48
N LYS A 37 -7.88 2.22 -8.62
CA LYS A 37 -7.11 2.52 -9.84
C LYS A 37 -6.46 1.27 -10.41
N TYR A 38 -6.46 1.15 -11.72
CA TYR A 38 -5.94 0.01 -12.46
C TYR A 38 -4.74 0.46 -13.28
N PHE A 39 -3.59 -0.18 -13.07
CA PHE A 39 -2.36 0.15 -13.77
C PHE A 39 -1.85 -1.02 -14.61
N LEU A 40 -1.51 -0.72 -15.85
CA LEU A 40 -0.86 -1.64 -16.78
C LEU A 40 0.65 -1.47 -16.74
N ASN A 41 1.35 -2.58 -16.97
CA ASN A 41 2.75 -2.53 -17.35
C ASN A 41 2.89 -1.97 -18.77
N ILE A 42 3.65 -0.89 -18.94
CA ILE A 42 3.76 -0.21 -20.25
C ILE A 42 4.34 -1.14 -21.33
N LYS A 43 5.25 -2.05 -20.96
CA LYS A 43 5.91 -2.96 -21.91
C LYS A 43 5.02 -4.13 -22.32
N THR A 44 4.35 -4.76 -21.36
CA THR A 44 3.58 -5.99 -21.62
C THR A 44 2.10 -5.73 -21.88
N LYS A 45 1.62 -4.52 -21.59
CA LYS A 45 0.20 -4.12 -21.63
C LYS A 45 -0.71 -5.06 -20.82
N ARG A 46 -0.17 -5.67 -19.77
CA ARG A 46 -0.91 -6.52 -18.82
C ARG A 46 -1.10 -5.78 -17.50
N ASN A 47 -2.18 -6.11 -16.79
CA ASN A 47 -2.46 -5.59 -15.45
C ASN A 47 -1.32 -5.93 -14.49
N GLU A 48 -0.75 -4.90 -13.88
CA GLU A 48 0.37 -4.99 -12.96
C GLU A 48 -0.06 -4.65 -11.53
N ILE A 49 -0.84 -3.57 -11.36
CA ILE A 49 -1.33 -3.12 -10.05
C ILE A 49 -2.83 -2.81 -10.10
N TYR A 50 -3.53 -3.24 -9.06
CA TYR A 50 -4.86 -2.77 -8.68
C TYR A 50 -4.70 -2.05 -7.35
N PHE A 51 -4.85 -0.73 -7.34
CA PHE A 51 -4.69 0.07 -6.14
C PHE A 51 -6.06 0.41 -5.56
N HIS A 52 -6.40 -0.17 -4.42
CA HIS A 52 -7.66 0.04 -3.71
C HIS A 52 -7.40 0.93 -2.49
N PHE A 53 -7.92 2.16 -2.52
CA PHE A 53 -7.51 3.24 -1.61
C PHE A 53 -8.61 3.79 -0.70
N LEU A 54 -9.83 3.24 -0.77
CA LEU A 54 -10.99 3.69 -0.01
C LEU A 54 -11.66 2.52 0.72
N PHE A 55 -11.41 2.42 2.02
CA PHE A 55 -12.04 1.45 2.91
C PHE A 55 -13.26 2.10 3.55
N ASN A 56 -14.45 1.71 3.09
CA ASN A 56 -15.73 2.28 3.54
C ASN A 56 -16.00 1.97 5.03
N ASN A 57 -15.41 0.90 5.57
CA ASN A 57 -15.53 0.55 6.98
C ASN A 57 -14.26 -0.15 7.50
N VAL A 58 -13.21 0.66 7.72
CA VAL A 58 -11.91 0.26 8.28
C VAL A 58 -12.05 -0.73 9.44
N GLY A 59 -13.01 -0.53 10.36
CA GLY A 59 -13.21 -1.41 11.51
C GLY A 59 -13.67 -2.83 11.14
N HIS A 60 -14.58 -2.95 10.17
CA HIS A 60 -15.08 -4.26 9.74
C HIS A 60 -14.10 -4.99 8.82
N GLU A 61 -13.50 -4.27 7.88
CA GLU A 61 -12.56 -4.86 6.92
C GLU A 61 -11.29 -5.32 7.63
N PHE A 62 -10.77 -4.50 8.56
CA PHE A 62 -9.61 -4.90 9.36
C PHE A 62 -9.87 -6.13 10.25
N VAL A 63 -11.06 -6.27 10.82
CA VAL A 63 -11.40 -7.45 11.64
C VAL A 63 -11.60 -8.70 10.77
N ARG A 64 -12.12 -8.53 9.56
CA ARG A 64 -12.35 -9.62 8.61
C ARG A 64 -11.04 -10.14 8.00
N ASP A 65 -10.13 -9.24 7.64
CA ASP A 65 -9.00 -9.54 6.76
C ASP A 65 -7.71 -9.91 7.51
N TYR A 66 -7.65 -9.68 8.83
CA TYR A 66 -6.46 -9.92 9.66
C TYR A 66 -6.77 -10.81 10.86
N THR A 67 -5.84 -11.69 11.23
CA THR A 67 -5.95 -12.53 12.42
C THR A 67 -5.90 -11.70 13.71
N GLU A 68 -6.39 -12.25 14.84
CA GLU A 68 -6.36 -11.54 16.12
C GLU A 68 -4.94 -11.12 16.55
N GLU A 69 -3.94 -11.95 16.26
CA GLU A 69 -2.54 -11.66 16.56
C GLU A 69 -2.00 -10.49 15.73
N GLU A 70 -2.26 -10.49 14.42
CA GLU A 70 -1.92 -9.39 13.52
C GLU A 70 -2.63 -8.10 13.92
N GLN A 71 -3.93 -8.19 14.24
CA GLN A 71 -4.70 -7.04 14.71
C GLN A 71 -4.10 -6.44 15.97
N LYS A 72 -3.70 -7.27 16.93
CA LYS A 72 -3.06 -6.83 18.18
C LYS A 72 -1.70 -6.20 17.90
N TYR A 73 -0.90 -6.78 17.02
CA TYR A 73 0.40 -6.23 16.63
C TYR A 73 0.27 -4.86 15.97
N ILE A 74 -0.58 -4.73 14.95
CA ILE A 74 -0.77 -3.48 14.19
C ILE A 74 -1.33 -2.38 15.10
N LYS A 75 -2.35 -2.69 15.91
CA LYS A 75 -2.89 -1.74 16.89
C LYS A 75 -1.82 -1.31 17.91
N GLY A 76 -1.03 -2.27 18.40
CA GLY A 76 0.07 -1.99 19.32
C GLY A 76 1.14 -1.09 18.73
N PHE A 77 1.51 -1.30 17.46
CA PHE A 77 2.47 -0.45 16.75
C PHE A 77 2.02 1.01 16.65
N PHE A 78 0.71 1.25 16.52
CA PHE A 78 0.14 2.60 16.47
C PHE A 78 -0.34 3.10 17.85
N ASP A 79 0.09 2.51 18.96
CA ASP A 79 -0.31 2.89 20.33
C ASP A 79 -1.83 2.87 20.56
N ASN A 80 -2.54 1.99 19.84
CA ASN A 80 -4.02 1.93 19.78
C ASN A 80 -4.69 3.21 19.27
N GLU A 81 -3.94 4.12 18.65
CA GLU A 81 -4.50 5.27 17.95
C GLU A 81 -5.11 4.87 16.61
N LYS A 82 -5.89 5.79 16.02
CA LYS A 82 -6.46 5.59 14.69
C LYS A 82 -5.36 5.55 13.63
N PHE A 83 -5.47 4.59 12.72
CA PHE A 83 -4.63 4.48 11.52
C PHE A 83 -5.51 4.30 10.29
N TYR A 84 -4.91 4.55 9.13
CA TYR A 84 -5.48 4.28 7.82
C TYR A 84 -4.79 3.06 7.23
N PHE A 85 -5.52 2.28 6.44
CA PHE A 85 -4.90 1.24 5.64
C PHE A 85 -5.46 1.20 4.24
N PHE A 86 -4.64 0.73 3.31
CA PHE A 86 -5.03 0.51 1.93
C PHE A 86 -4.24 -0.61 1.27
N ASP A 87 -4.75 -1.12 0.14
CA ASP A 87 -4.21 -2.30 -0.50
C ASP A 87 -3.78 -2.06 -1.94
N ILE A 88 -2.69 -2.69 -2.34
CA ILE A 88 -2.39 -2.94 -3.75
C ILE A 88 -2.46 -4.43 -4.02
N GLN A 89 -3.16 -4.83 -5.09
CA GLN A 89 -3.05 -6.16 -5.64
C GLN A 89 -2.03 -6.17 -6.77
N PHE A 90 -1.12 -7.12 -6.75
CA PHE A 90 -0.04 -7.21 -7.72
C PHE A 90 0.12 -8.63 -8.26
N ARG A 91 0.82 -8.74 -9.39
CA ARG A 91 1.08 -10.02 -10.06
C ARG A 91 2.52 -10.50 -9.90
N ASN A 92 3.48 -9.57 -9.84
CA ASN A 92 4.89 -9.90 -9.92
C ASN A 92 5.63 -9.41 -8.67
N GLU A 93 6.07 -10.36 -7.85
CA GLU A 93 6.81 -10.11 -6.62
C GLU A 93 8.10 -9.28 -6.85
N LYS A 94 8.86 -9.57 -7.91
CA LYS A 94 10.09 -8.80 -8.20
C LYS A 94 9.78 -7.35 -8.53
N PHE A 95 8.67 -7.12 -9.23
CA PHE A 95 8.21 -5.79 -9.53
C PHE A 95 7.79 -5.06 -8.26
N ILE A 96 7.05 -5.70 -7.36
CA ILE A 96 6.61 -5.08 -6.11
C ILE A 96 7.79 -4.74 -5.20
N GLN A 97 8.81 -5.62 -5.13
CA GLN A 97 10.02 -5.35 -4.36
C GLN A 97 10.76 -4.12 -4.85
N GLN A 98 10.93 -3.98 -6.17
CA GLN A 98 11.54 -2.78 -6.75
C GLN A 98 10.69 -1.54 -6.52
N LEU A 99 9.37 -1.66 -6.71
CA LEU A 99 8.43 -0.57 -6.51
C LEU A 99 8.47 -0.03 -5.08
N LEU A 100 8.55 -0.92 -4.08
CA LEU A 100 8.65 -0.54 -2.67
C LEU A 100 9.97 0.17 -2.35
N GLN A 101 11.10 -0.31 -2.91
CA GLN A 101 12.39 0.36 -2.75
C GLN A 101 12.36 1.77 -3.36
N ASP A 102 11.81 1.90 -4.56
CA ASP A 102 11.71 3.18 -5.25
C ASP A 102 10.74 4.13 -4.53
N PHE A 103 9.64 3.59 -4.00
CA PHE A 103 8.68 4.37 -3.20
C PHE A 103 9.30 4.86 -1.90
N LYS A 104 10.10 4.03 -1.22
CA LYS A 104 10.87 4.46 -0.04
C LYS A 104 11.82 5.61 -0.39
N GLY A 105 12.52 5.49 -1.52
CA GLY A 105 13.37 6.57 -2.06
C GLY A 105 12.58 7.84 -2.41
N TYR A 106 11.35 7.71 -2.89
CA TYR A 106 10.44 8.83 -3.13
C TYR A 106 9.99 9.50 -1.83
N LEU A 107 9.61 8.73 -0.82
CA LEU A 107 9.18 9.23 0.50
C LEU A 107 10.30 10.01 1.20
N ASN A 108 11.55 9.56 1.08
CA ASN A 108 12.71 10.24 1.66
C ASN A 108 12.96 11.65 1.09
N ARG A 109 12.30 12.03 -0.02
CA ARG A 109 12.37 13.40 -0.57
C ARG A 109 11.38 14.35 0.10
N TYR A 110 10.44 13.85 0.89
CA TYR A 110 9.48 14.66 1.65
C TYR A 110 10.01 14.94 3.05
N ASN A 111 10.11 16.23 3.39
CA ASN A 111 10.45 16.63 4.76
C ASN A 111 9.44 16.04 5.75
N GLY A 112 9.95 15.33 6.77
CA GLY A 112 9.14 14.77 7.85
C GLY A 112 8.70 13.31 7.67
N TYR A 113 9.06 12.61 6.59
CA TYR A 113 8.91 11.17 6.54
C TYR A 113 9.85 10.50 7.56
N GLN A 114 9.29 9.70 8.46
CA GLN A 114 10.07 8.87 9.38
C GLN A 114 10.10 7.44 8.84
N GLU A 115 11.32 6.93 8.65
CA GLU A 115 11.60 5.66 7.95
C GLU A 115 10.97 4.41 8.60
N ASN A 116 10.34 4.55 9.77
CA ASN A 116 9.66 3.47 10.48
C ASN A 116 8.24 3.85 10.94
N SER A 117 7.55 4.72 10.19
CA SER A 117 6.18 5.16 10.52
C SER A 117 5.07 4.38 9.82
N VAL A 118 5.45 3.47 8.92
CA VAL A 118 4.54 2.73 8.04
C VAL A 118 4.79 1.23 8.21
N LEU A 119 3.70 0.49 8.44
CA LEU A 119 3.71 -0.96 8.33
C LEU A 119 3.21 -1.39 6.97
N ILE A 120 3.71 -2.52 6.49
CA ILE A 120 3.15 -3.26 5.37
C ILE A 120 2.83 -4.69 5.79
N ASN A 121 1.71 -5.25 5.35
CA ASN A 121 1.45 -6.69 5.44
C ASN A 121 1.73 -7.34 4.09
N HIS A 122 2.90 -7.99 4.00
CA HIS A 122 3.37 -8.61 2.77
C HIS A 122 2.92 -10.08 2.69
N PRO A 123 2.38 -10.55 1.56
CA PRO A 123 1.74 -11.87 1.44
C PRO A 123 2.65 -13.07 1.78
N HIS A 124 3.97 -12.88 1.65
CA HIS A 124 4.98 -13.90 1.97
C HIS A 124 5.86 -13.59 3.18
N LYS A 125 5.88 -12.35 3.66
CA LYS A 125 6.79 -11.91 4.73
C LYS A 125 6.04 -11.53 6.01
N GLY A 126 4.72 -11.49 5.95
CA GLY A 126 3.88 -10.99 7.04
C GLY A 126 4.05 -9.48 7.24
N ILE A 127 3.77 -9.04 8.45
CA ILE A 127 3.83 -7.63 8.81
C ILE A 127 5.28 -7.19 9.03
N MET A 128 5.69 -6.15 8.32
CA MET A 128 7.03 -5.57 8.41
C MET A 128 6.99 -4.05 8.23
N LEU A 129 8.09 -3.37 8.54
CA LEU A 129 8.27 -1.95 8.24
C LEU A 129 8.56 -1.75 6.75
N LEU A 130 8.04 -0.66 6.18
CA LEU A 130 8.37 -0.21 4.82
C LEU A 130 9.80 0.29 4.73
#